data_AF-A0A973GLR1-F1
#
_entry.id   AF-A0A973GLR1-F1
#
_cell.length_a   1.000
_cell.length_b   1.000
_cell.length_c   1.000
_cell.angle_alpha   90.00
_cell.angle_beta   90.00
_cell.angle_gamma   90.00
#
_symmetry.space_group_name_H-M   'P 1'
#
loop_
_entity.id
_entity.type
_entity.pdbx_description
1 polymer ?
#
loop_
_entity_poly.entity_id
_entity_poly.type
_entity_poly.pdbx_seq_one_letter_code
_entity_poly.pdbx_strand_id
1 'polypeptide(L)' 'MKRDIWIALFLLGLLLFGWPLLNIFHDSLTYYLFIIWIVYIGLIFLASRSSEREDGGG' A
#
# COMPACT_ATOMS: atom_id res chain seq x y z
N MET A 1 4.05 -12.89 12.03
CA MET A 1 3.13 -12.45 10.95
C MET A 1 3.19 -10.94 10.67
N LYS A 2 3.60 -10.08 11.63
CA LYS A 2 3.74 -8.62 11.40
C LYS A 2 4.70 -8.28 10.25
N ARG A 3 5.86 -8.95 10.16
CA ARG A 3 6.88 -8.68 9.13
C ARG A 3 6.42 -8.99 7.71
N ASP A 4 5.58 -10.02 7.54
CA ASP A 4 5.06 -10.45 6.24
C ASP A 4 4.09 -9.41 5.65
N ILE A 5 3.28 -8.78 6.50
CA ILE A 5 2.37 -7.67 6.12
C ILE A 5 3.18 -6.47 5.66
N TRP A 6 4.21 -6.07 6.41
CA TRP A 6 5.10 -4.97 6.03
C TRP A 6 5.86 -5.25 4.72
N ILE A 7 6.32 -6.49 4.52
CA ILE A 7 6.95 -6.93 3.26
C ILE A 7 5.95 -6.89 2.10
N ALA A 8 4.71 -7.32 2.31
CA ALA A 8 3.66 -7.27 1.30
C ALA A 8 3.30 -5.82 0.94
N LEU A 9 3.19 -4.92 1.92
CA LEU A 9 2.99 -3.48 1.69
C LEU A 9 4.15 -2.87 0.90
N PHE A 10 5.39 -3.23 1.24
CA PHE A 10 6.57 -2.76 0.51
C PHE A 10 6.57 -3.26 -0.93
N LEU A 11 6.31 -4.55 -1.17
CA LEU A 11 6.24 -5.12 -2.51
C LEU A 11 5.09 -4.51 -3.32
N LEU A 12 3.93 -4.30 -2.69
CA LEU A 12 2.77 -3.70 -3.32
C LEU A 12 3.05 -2.24 -3.70
N GLY A 13 3.66 -1.46 -2.82
CA GLY A 13 4.14 -0.11 -3.13
C GLY A 13 5.14 -0.13 -4.29
N LEU A 14 6.14 -0.99 -4.25
CA LEU A 14 7.14 -1.13 -5.31
C LEU A 14 6.52 -1.48 -6.67
N LEU A 15 5.49 -2.34 -6.68
CA LEU A 15 4.77 -2.74 -7.89
C LEU A 15 3.92 -1.60 -8.44
N LEU A 16 3.17 -0.92 -7.56
CA LEU A 16 2.23 0.14 -7.91
C LEU A 16 2.89 1.45 -8.34
N PHE A 17 4.00 1.79 -7.67
CA PHE A 17 4.89 2.92 -8.01
C PHE A 17 6.00 2.50 -8.99
N GLY A 18 5.97 1.26 -9.46
CA GLY A 18 6.91 0.74 -10.43
C GLY A 18 6.73 1.39 -11.80
N TRP A 19 7.84 1.48 -12.53
CA TRP A 19 7.88 2.00 -13.89
C TRP A 19 6.89 1.34 -14.88
N PRO A 20 6.60 0.02 -14.87
CA PRO A 20 5.70 -0.58 -15.85
C PRO A 20 4.25 -0.15 -15.69
N LEU A 21 3.75 0.01 -14.47
CA LEU A 21 2.38 0.49 -14.25
C LEU A 21 2.28 1.99 -14.55
N LEU A 22 3.28 2.79 -14.17
CA LEU A 22 3.34 4.20 -14.53
C LEU A 22 3.36 4.41 -16.05
N ASN A 23 4.04 3.53 -16.79
CA ASN A 23 4.10 3.60 -18.24
C ASN A 23 2.77 3.18 -18.91
N ILE A 24 2.03 2.23 -18.32
CA ILE A 24 0.70 1.83 -18.80
C ILE A 24 -0.34 2.94 -18.58
N PHE A 25 -0.26 3.65 -17.45
CA PHE A 25 -1.23 4.69 -17.06
C PHE A 25 -0.74 6.12 -17.34
N HIS A 26 0.23 6.28 -18.25
CA HIS A 26 0.86 7.56 -18.55
C HIS A 26 -0.12 8.66 -18.98
N ASP A 27 -1.18 8.31 -19.73
CA ASP A 27 -2.21 9.25 -20.19
C ASP A 27 -3.06 9.86 -19.06
N SER A 28 -3.09 9.23 -17.88
CA SER A 28 -3.85 9.71 -16.72
C SER A 28 -3.02 9.65 -15.44
N LEU A 29 -1.73 9.94 -15.58
CA LEU A 29 -0.72 9.79 -14.53
C LEU A 29 -1.12 10.48 -13.22
N THR A 30 -1.65 11.70 -13.30
CA THR A 30 -2.06 12.48 -12.12
C THR A 30 -3.19 11.80 -11.35
N TYR A 31 -4.25 11.36 -12.04
CA TYR A 31 -5.37 10.67 -11.42
C TYR A 31 -4.94 9.31 -10.85
N TYR A 32 -4.11 8.58 -11.60
CA TYR A 32 -3.54 7.31 -11.15
C TYR A 32 -2.72 7.49 -9.87
N LEU A 33 -1.81 8.48 -9.82
CA LEU A 33 -1.02 8.76 -8.63
C LEU A 33 -1.90 9.10 -7.43
N PHE A 34 -2.90 9.96 -7.61
CA PHE A 34 -3.77 10.35 -6.50
C PHE A 34 -4.56 9.16 -5.93
N ILE A 35 -5.15 8.35 -6.80
CA ILE A 35 -5.92 7.17 -6.38
C ILE A 35 -5.01 6.16 -5.68
N ILE A 36 -3.83 5.88 -6.26
CA ILE A 36 -2.95 4.85 -5.71
C ILE A 36 -2.37 5.24 -4.35
N TRP A 37 -2.09 6.53 -4.15
CA TRP A 37 -1.69 7.06 -2.86
C TRP A 37 -2.78 6.93 -1.80
N ILE A 38 -4.03 7.26 -2.14
CA ILE A 38 -5.16 7.12 -1.20
C ILE A 38 -5.33 5.64 -0.79
N VAL A 39 -5.30 4.72 -1.76
CA VAL A 39 -5.39 3.28 -1.50
C VAL A 39 -4.23 2.80 -0.64
N TYR A 40 -3.00 3.23 -0.93
CA TYR A 40 -1.81 2.83 -0.20
C TYR A 40 -1.83 3.30 1.26
N ILE A 41 -2.19 4.56 1.51
CA ILE A 41 -2.35 5.09 2.87
C ILE A 41 -3.46 4.33 3.62
N GLY A 42 -4.57 4.04 2.95
CA GLY A 42 -5.66 3.24 3.54
C GLY A 42 -5.21 1.84 3.96
N LEU A 43 -4.40 1.17 3.14
CA LEU A 43 -3.81 -0.13 3.46
C LEU A 43 -2.84 -0.06 4.63
N ILE A 44 -1.98 0.97 4.69
CA ILE A 44 -1.09 1.21 5.83
C ILE A 44 -1.91 1.40 7.12
N PHE A 45 -2.96 2.23 7.06
CA PHE A 45 -3.83 2.48 8.21
C PHE A 45 -4.53 1.19 8.68
N LEU A 46 -5.06 0.41 7.75
CA LEU A 46 -5.71 -0.87 8.06
C LEU A 46 -4.72 -1.88 8.66
N ALA A 47 -3.52 -1.98 8.10
CA ALA A 47 -2.46 -2.85 8.61
C ALA A 47 -1.98 -2.41 10.00
N SER A 48 -1.83 -1.10 10.23
CA SER A 48 -1.50 -0.53 11.54
C SER A 48 -2.56 -0.88 12.58
N ARG A 49 -3.84 -0.67 12.24
CA ARG A 49 -4.96 -1.01 13.13
C ARG A 49 -5.07 -2.51 13.40
N SER A 50 -4.79 -3.35 12.40
CA SER A 50 -4.77 -4.80 12.55
C SER A 50 -3.64 -5.25 13.47
N SER A 51 -2.47 -4.60 13.39
CA SER A 51 -1.33 -4.89 14.28
C SER A 51 -1.60 -4.52 15.74
N GLU A 52 -2.41 -3.49 15.99
CA GLU A 52 -2.71 -3.01 17.34
C GLU A 52 -3.72 -3.92 18.07
N ARG A 53 -4.62 -4.59 17.33
CA ARG A 53 -5.60 -5.52 17.92
C ARG A 53 -5.00 -6.83 18.44
N GLU A 54 -3.84 -7.25 17.94
CA GLU A 54 -3.16 -8.45 18.42
C GLU A 54 -2.34 -8.24 19.71
N ASP A 55 -1.95 -6.99 20.03
CA ASP A 55 -1.16 -6.68 21.24
C ASP A 55 -2.03 -6.32 22.47
N GLY A 56 -3.36 -6.19 22.31
CA GLY A 56 -4.31 -5.79 23.37
C GLY A 56 -5.14 -6.93 23.99
N GLY A 57 -4.84 -8.19 23.69
CA GLY A 57 -5.52 -9.38 24.22
C GLY A 57 -4.65 -10.15 25.21
N GLY A 58 -4.46 -9.59 26.41
CA GLY A 58 -3.84 -10.25 27.57
C GLY A 58 -4.75 -10.15 28.78
#